data_AF-A0A4W3GKK3-F1
#
_entry.id   AF-A0A4W3GKK3-F1
#
_cell.length_a   1.000
_cell.length_b   1.000
_cell.length_c   1.000
_cell.angle_alpha   90.00
_cell.angle_beta   90.00
_cell.angle_gamma   90.00
#
_symmetry.space_group_name_H-M   'P 1'
#
loop_
_entity.id
_entity.type
_entity.pdbx_description
1 polymer ?
#
loop_
_entity_poly.entity_id
_entity_poly.type
_entity_poly.pdbx_seq_one_letter_code
_entity_poly.pdbx_strand_id
1 'polypeptide(L)'
;ASRFWENIILAMLGEQFMVGEEICGVVVSIRFQEDIISVWNKTASDQATTARIRDTLRRVLNLPPSTIMEYKTHTDSIKGIAGTRVRACVC
;
A
#
# COMPACT_ATOMS: atom_id res chain seq x y z
N ALA A 1 -0.20 -5.01 -15.23
CA ALA A 1 -0.05 -3.58 -14.91
C ALA A 1 -1.41 -2.87 -14.74
N SER A 2 -2.23 -2.71 -15.78
CA SER A 2 -3.43 -1.84 -15.77
C SER A 2 -4.53 -2.22 -14.74
N ARG A 3 -4.80 -3.52 -14.53
CA ARG A 3 -5.89 -3.95 -13.63
C ARG A 3 -5.64 -3.67 -12.14
N PHE A 4 -4.39 -3.66 -11.68
CA PHE A 4 -4.10 -3.40 -10.27
C PHE A 4 -4.37 -1.93 -9.88
N TRP A 5 -4.06 -1.01 -10.80
CA TRP A 5 -4.32 0.41 -10.60
C TRP A 5 -5.82 0.71 -10.57
N GLU A 6 -6.60 0.11 -11.47
CA GLU A 6 -8.05 0.28 -11.47
C GLU A 6 -8.67 -0.24 -10.17
N ASN A 7 -8.31 -1.46 -9.75
CA ASN A 7 -8.84 -2.05 -8.52
C ASN A 7 -8.54 -1.20 -7.28
N ILE A 8 -7.34 -0.62 -7.17
CA ILE A 8 -6.98 0.17 -5.99
C ILE A 8 -7.66 1.54 -5.96
N ILE A 9 -7.83 2.18 -7.12
CA ILE A 9 -8.61 3.43 -7.21
C ILE A 9 -10.07 3.15 -6.82
N LEU A 10 -10.67 2.09 -7.39
CA LEU A 10 -12.05 1.72 -7.07
C LEU A 10 -12.21 1.40 -5.59
N ALA A 11 -11.24 0.74 -4.97
CA ALA A 11 -11.25 0.46 -3.54
C ALA A 11 -11.12 1.72 -2.68
N MET A 12 -10.32 2.71 -3.10
CA MET A 12 -10.25 4.00 -2.41
C MET A 12 -11.56 4.78 -2.52
N LEU A 13 -12.10 4.91 -3.75
CA LEU A 13 -13.35 5.65 -3.99
C LEU A 13 -14.56 4.96 -3.34
N GLY A 14 -14.56 3.63 -3.29
CA GLY A 14 -15.58 2.83 -2.62
C GLY A 14 -15.36 2.68 -1.11
N GLU A 15 -14.45 3.45 -0.51
CA GLU A 15 -14.10 3.45 0.92
C GLU A 15 -13.85 2.06 1.51
N GLN A 16 -13.34 1.12 0.71
CA GLN A 16 -13.21 -0.30 1.07
C GLN A 16 -12.20 -0.56 2.19
N PHE A 17 -11.37 0.43 2.51
CA PHE A 17 -10.39 0.37 3.58
C PHE A 17 -11.04 0.48 4.98
N MET A 18 -12.22 1.10 5.11
CA MET A 18 -12.94 1.21 6.39
C MET A 18 -12.05 1.73 7.54
N VAL A 19 -11.20 2.72 7.25
CA VAL A 19 -10.27 3.38 8.20
C VAL A 19 -10.58 4.88 8.35
N GLY A 20 -11.75 5.33 7.87
CA GLY A 20 -12.13 6.75 7.89
C GLY A 20 -11.15 7.59 7.07
N GLU A 21 -10.71 8.71 7.64
CA GLU A 21 -9.83 9.67 6.97
C GLU A 21 -8.33 9.32 7.06
N GLU A 22 -7.98 8.10 7.46
CA GLU A 22 -6.56 7.72 7.62
C GLU A 22 -5.82 7.60 6.29
N ILE A 23 -6.50 7.36 5.16
CA ILE A 23 -5.86 7.26 3.84
C ILE A 23 -5.52 8.66 3.33
N CYS A 24 -4.23 8.89 3.07
CA CYS A 24 -3.72 10.11 2.42
C CYS A 24 -3.75 9.99 0.89
N GLY A 25 -3.46 8.79 0.36
CA GLY A 25 -3.44 8.54 -1.07
C GLY A 25 -2.73 7.25 -1.47
N VAL A 26 -2.63 7.00 -2.76
CA VAL A 26 -1.96 5.82 -3.33
C VAL A 26 -1.05 6.26 -4.47
N VAL A 27 0.13 5.63 -4.55
CA VAL A 27 1.14 5.89 -5.57
C VAL A 27 1.43 4.59 -6.29
N VAL A 28 1.44 4.63 -7.63
CA VAL A 28 1.91 3.50 -8.45
C VAL A 28 3.17 3.92 -9.18
N SER A 29 4.23 3.16 -8.96
CA SER A 29 5.53 3.31 -9.63
C SER A 29 5.73 2.16 -10.60
N ILE A 30 5.56 2.44 -11.88
CA ILE A 30 5.82 1.50 -12.96
C ILE A 30 7.32 1.52 -13.24
N ARG A 31 7.99 0.37 -13.12
CA ARG A 31 9.42 0.23 -13.45
C ARG A 31 9.62 -0.92 -14.42
N PHE A 32 10.79 -0.94 -15.05
CA PHE A 32 11.12 -1.96 -16.06
C PHE A 32 11.12 -3.39 -15.50
N GLN A 33 11.53 -3.59 -14.24
CA GLN A 33 11.64 -4.92 -13.62
C GLN A 33 10.41 -5.31 -12.77
N GLU A 34 9.79 -4.35 -12.09
CA GLU A 34 8.62 -4.61 -11.24
C GLU A 34 7.75 -3.35 -11.07
N ASP A 35 6.44 -3.55 -10.97
CA ASP A 35 5.50 -2.51 -10.57
C ASP A 35 5.43 -2.45 -9.04
N ILE A 36 5.49 -1.24 -8.49
CA ILE A 36 5.40 -0.99 -7.03
C ILE A 36 4.15 -0.17 -6.78
N ILE A 37 3.33 -0.58 -5.82
CA ILE A 37 2.10 0.12 -5.41
C ILE A 37 2.28 0.52 -3.96
N SER A 38 2.13 1.79 -3.60
CA SER A 38 2.28 2.29 -2.23
C SER A 38 0.99 2.97 -1.77
N VAL A 39 0.60 2.81 -0.51
CA VAL A 39 -0.58 3.46 0.07
C VAL A 39 -0.15 4.30 1.25
N TRP A 40 -0.47 5.57 1.28
CA TRP A 40 -0.04 6.45 2.37
C TRP A 40 -1.16 6.63 3.38
N ASN A 41 -0.81 6.56 4.66
CA ASN A 41 -1.72 6.78 5.77
C ASN A 41 -1.20 7.84 6.76
N LYS A 42 -2.08 8.50 7.49
CA LYS A 42 -1.71 9.61 8.38
C LYS A 42 -0.91 9.12 9.58
N THR A 43 -1.35 8.04 10.22
CA THR A 43 -0.86 7.63 11.54
C THR A 43 -0.09 6.31 11.48
N ALA A 44 1.24 6.37 11.52
CA ALA A 44 2.08 5.16 11.46
C ALA A 44 2.07 4.32 12.75
N SER A 45 1.74 4.92 13.89
CA SER A 45 1.71 4.24 15.19
C SER A 45 0.47 3.36 15.38
N ASP A 46 -0.58 3.53 14.58
CA ASP A 46 -1.80 2.74 14.68
C ASP A 46 -1.67 1.42 13.91
N GLN A 47 -1.24 0.38 14.64
CA GLN A 47 -1.06 -0.96 14.08
C GLN A 47 -2.37 -1.59 13.58
N ALA A 48 -3.52 -1.22 14.15
CA ALA A 48 -4.81 -1.77 13.73
C ALA A 48 -5.21 -1.22 12.35
N THR A 49 -5.05 0.10 12.17
CA THR A 49 -5.27 0.76 10.89
C THR A 49 -4.32 0.24 9.82
N THR A 50 -3.03 0.17 10.11
CA THR A 50 -2.02 -0.29 9.13
C THR A 50 -2.21 -1.76 8.74
N ALA A 51 -2.57 -2.64 9.69
CA ALA A 51 -2.93 -4.03 9.40
C ALA A 51 -4.18 -4.13 8.52
N ARG A 52 -5.24 -3.35 8.81
CA ARG A 52 -6.46 -3.32 8.00
C ARG A 52 -6.20 -2.84 6.58
N ILE A 53 -5.36 -1.82 6.41
CA ILE A 53 -4.95 -1.33 5.09
C ILE A 53 -4.24 -2.44 4.31
N ARG A 54 -3.26 -3.11 4.92
CA ARG A 54 -2.54 -4.24 4.32
C ARG A 54 -3.47 -5.37 3.88
N ASP A 55 -4.40 -5.77 4.74
CA ASP A 55 -5.29 -6.90 4.47
C ASP A 55 -6.30 -6.54 3.37
N THR A 56 -6.79 -5.30 3.36
CA THR A 56 -7.65 -4.77 2.28
C THR A 56 -6.91 -4.74 0.95
N LEU A 57 -5.65 -4.29 0.93
CA LEU A 57 -4.80 -4.28 -0.25
C LEU A 57 -4.63 -5.67 -0.84
N ARG A 58 -4.31 -6.67 -0.02
CA ARG A 58 -4.19 -8.07 -0.47
C ARG A 58 -5.46 -8.56 -1.13
N ARG A 59 -6.61 -8.25 -0.52
CA ARG A 59 -7.94 -8.66 -1.03
C ARG A 59 -8.28 -7.97 -2.34
N VAL A 60 -8.18 -6.64 -2.41
CA VAL A 60 -8.55 -5.84 -3.59
C VAL A 60 -7.67 -6.14 -4.80
N LEU A 61 -6.38 -6.33 -4.55
CA LEU A 61 -5.42 -6.63 -5.60
C LEU A 61 -5.30 -8.14 -5.89
N ASN A 62 -6.05 -8.99 -5.19
CA ASN A 62 -5.97 -10.46 -5.31
C ASN A 62 -4.52 -10.98 -5.23
N LEU A 63 -3.74 -10.47 -4.27
CA LEU A 63 -2.33 -10.83 -4.14
C LEU A 63 -2.18 -12.23 -3.53
N PRO A 64 -1.25 -13.06 -4.05
CA PRO A 64 -0.88 -14.31 -3.41
C PRO A 64 -0.41 -14.09 -1.97
N PRO A 65 -0.61 -15.07 -1.06
CA PRO A 65 -0.07 -15.00 0.31
C PRO A 65 1.45 -14.86 0.37
N SER A 66 2.15 -15.31 -0.69
CA SER A 66 3.60 -15.19 -0.86
C SER A 66 4.07 -13.76 -1.18
N THR A 67 3.15 -12.85 -1.54
CA THR A 67 3.50 -11.45 -1.77
C THR A 67 3.89 -10.77 -0.46
N ILE A 68 5.16 -10.37 -0.40
CA ILE A 68 5.73 -9.65 0.73
C ILE A 68 5.22 -8.21 0.68
N MET A 69 4.71 -7.72 1.81
CA MET A 69 4.27 -6.33 1.97
C MET A 69 5.04 -5.74 3.14
N GLU A 70 5.59 -4.55 2.95
CA GLU A 70 6.48 -3.91 3.92
C GLU A 70 5.89 -2.55 4.28
N TYR A 71 5.56 -2.35 5.56
CA TYR A 71 5.21 -1.02 6.09
C TYR A 71 6.50 -0.23 6.34
N LYS A 72 6.56 1.04 5.95
CA LYS A 72 7.68 1.93 6.27
C LYS A 72 7.16 3.28 6.68
N THR A 73 7.58 3.77 7.84
CA THR A 73 7.29 5.15 8.20
C THR A 73 7.89 6.11 7.17
N HIS A 74 7.26 7.26 6.99
CA HIS A 74 7.79 8.32 6.13
C HIS A 74 9.23 8.70 6.51
N THR A 75 9.52 8.79 7.80
CA THR A 75 10.85 9.10 8.35
C THR A 75 11.91 8.06 7.96
N ASP A 76 11.56 6.77 7.97
CA ASP A 76 12.49 5.69 7.58
C ASP A 76 12.70 5.64 6.06
N SER A 77 11.67 5.99 5.29
CA SER A 77 11.74 6.07 3.83
C SER A 77 12.72 7.15 3.36
N ILE A 78 12.77 8.30 4.06
CA ILE A 78 13.74 9.37 3.79
C ILE A 78 15.18 8.92 4.08
N LYS A 79 15.38 8.04 5.06
CA LYS A 79 16.71 7.51 5.44
C LYS A 79 17.26 6.45 4.48
N GLY A 80 16.52 6.08 3.42
CA GLY A 80 17.05 5.26 2.32
C GLY A 80 17.18 3.76 2.60
N ILE A 81 16.54 3.23 3.64
CA ILE A 81 16.53 1.77 3.89
C ILE A 81 15.60 1.12 2.87
N ALA A 82 16.08 0.81 1.66
CA ALA A 82 15.27 0.39 0.54
C ALA A 82 15.40 -1.11 0.19
N GLY A 83 14.95 -2.06 1.03
CA GLY A 83 14.85 -3.50 0.67
C GLY A 83 13.98 -3.87 -0.55
N THR A 84 14.57 -4.28 -1.66
CA THR A 84 13.94 -4.71 -2.94
C THR A 84 12.84 -5.77 -2.77
N ARG A 85 11.70 -5.63 -3.46
CA ARG A 85 10.59 -6.61 -3.75
C ARG A 85 9.24 -5.93 -3.63
N VAL A 86 8.44 -5.85 -4.70
CA VAL A 86 7.00 -5.47 -4.77
C VAL A 86 6.45 -4.96 -3.44
N ARG A 87 6.74 -3.69 -3.13
CA ARG A 87 6.40 -3.10 -1.84
C ARG A 87 5.07 -2.41 -1.94
N ALA A 88 4.03 -3.04 -1.42
CA ALA A 88 2.95 -2.30 -0.77
C ALA A 88 3.54 -1.48 0.38
N CYS A 89 4.19 -0.38 0.05
CA CYS A 89 4.78 0.51 1.04
C CYS A 89 3.64 1.28 1.65
N VAL A 90 3.32 0.97 2.90
CA VAL A 90 2.43 1.80 3.66
C VAL A 90 3.27 2.83 4.41
N CYS A 91 3.07 4.11 4.11
CA CYS A 91 3.86 5.23 4.65
C CYS A 91 3.02 6.26 5.36
#